data_AF-A0A958MSD2-F1
#
_entry.id   AF-A0A958MSD2-F1
#
_cell.length_a   1.000
_cell.length_b   1.000
_cell.length_c   1.000
_cell.angle_alpha   90.00
_cell.angle_beta   90.00
_cell.angle_gamma   90.00
#
_symmetry.space_group_name_H-M   'P 1'
#
loop_
_entity.id
_entity.type
_entity.pdbx_description
1 polymer ?
#
loop_
_entity_poly.entity_id
_entity_poly.type
_entity_poly.pdbx_seq_one_letter_code
_entity_poly.pdbx_strand_id
1 'polypeptide(L)'
;MYLIRDLRSRNGTYVNGSRVHLAPLSNRDRVRVGQSDLVFLLERDHRPEKIVLTSKNPNWDQKLKALSEIAHSDLPILLGGASGTGKEIIAHQLHRHSPRREGPFVSVNCSALSLNLAESELFGHTKGSFTDATHDRKGAFETARGGTLFLDEIGDLPLELQPKLLR
;
A
#
# COMPACT_ATOMS: atom_id res chain seq x y z
N MET A 1 4.65 25.29 -5.09
CA MET A 1 4.51 25.76 -6.48
C MET A 1 5.91 25.97 -7.02
N TYR A 2 6.27 25.30 -8.12
CA TYR A 2 7.59 25.44 -8.75
C TYR A 2 7.48 26.39 -9.95
N LEU A 3 8.48 27.25 -10.11
CA LEU A 3 8.58 28.22 -11.20
C LEU A 3 9.91 28.00 -11.91
N ILE A 4 9.90 28.05 -13.24
CA ILE A 4 11.11 28.11 -14.06
C ILE A 4 11.28 29.52 -14.60
N ARG A 5 12.50 30.05 -14.50
CA ARG A 5 12.86 31.38 -15.00
C ARG A 5 14.08 31.29 -15.90
N ASP A 6 13.98 31.88 -17.09
CA ASP A 6 15.11 32.04 -17.98
C ASP A 6 16.02 33.17 -17.50
N LEU A 7 17.29 32.87 -17.22
CA LEU A 7 18.28 33.86 -16.76
C LEU A 7 19.00 34.54 -17.93
N ARG A 8 18.24 34.94 -18.96
CA ARG A 8 18.74 35.51 -20.24
C ARG A 8 19.60 34.52 -21.01
N SER A 9 19.10 33.30 -21.21
CA SER A 9 19.84 32.33 -22.03
C SER A 9 19.91 32.79 -23.48
N ARG A 10 21.02 32.49 -24.16
CA ARG A 10 21.23 32.85 -25.58
C ARG A 10 20.19 32.19 -26.50
N ASN A 11 19.74 30.98 -26.17
CA ASN A 11 18.88 30.16 -27.01
C ASN A 11 17.42 30.08 -26.51
N GLY A 12 17.11 30.70 -25.36
CA GLY A 12 15.82 30.62 -24.70
C GLY A 12 15.60 29.32 -23.92
N THR A 13 14.70 29.40 -22.93
CA THR A 13 14.14 28.25 -22.22
C THR A 13 12.74 27.96 -22.76
N TYR A 14 12.39 26.69 -22.95
CA TYR A 14 11.07 26.26 -23.41
C TYR A 14 10.43 25.29 -22.42
N VAL A 15 9.12 25.41 -22.23
CA VAL A 15 8.29 24.48 -21.45
C VAL A 15 7.20 23.97 -22.37
N ASN A 16 7.11 22.64 -22.54
CA ASN A 16 6.16 21.98 -23.43
C ASN A 16 6.14 22.58 -24.86
N GLY A 17 7.32 22.97 -25.35
CA GLY A 17 7.49 23.59 -26.68
C GLY A 17 7.30 25.10 -26.73
N SER A 18 6.72 25.72 -25.71
CA SER A 18 6.51 27.16 -25.62
C SER A 18 7.71 27.87 -25.00
N ARG A 19 8.23 28.91 -25.65
CA ARG A 19 9.33 29.72 -25.09
C ARG A 19 8.82 30.51 -23.89
N VAL A 20 9.55 30.45 -22.77
CA VAL A 20 9.14 31.11 -21.52
C VAL A 20 10.28 31.94 -20.94
N HIS A 21 9.93 33.09 -20.35
CA HIS A 21 10.84 33.85 -19.49
C HIS A 21 10.61 33.51 -18.01
N LEU A 22 9.36 33.32 -17.61
CA LEU A 22 8.94 32.82 -16.31
C LEU A 22 7.66 31.99 -16.52
N ALA A 23 7.61 30.76 -16.01
CA ALA A 23 6.42 29.93 -16.08
C ALA A 23 6.30 29.02 -14.86
N PRO A 24 5.06 28.70 -14.40
CA PRO A 24 4.87 27.59 -13.47
C PRO A 24 5.22 26.26 -14.12
N LEU A 25 5.75 25.34 -13.32
CA LEU A 25 6.00 23.97 -13.72
C LEU A 25 5.02 23.02 -13.04
N SER A 26 4.47 22.11 -13.85
CA SER A 26 3.60 21.00 -13.47
C SER A 26 4.32 19.66 -13.66
N ASN A 27 3.89 18.63 -12.93
CA ASN A 27 4.51 17.31 -13.03
C ASN A 27 4.51 16.82 -14.48
N ARG A 28 5.66 16.29 -14.92
CA ARG A 28 5.96 15.81 -16.28
C ARG A 28 6.10 16.89 -17.35
N ASP A 29 6.16 18.16 -16.99
CA ASP A 29 6.48 19.21 -17.96
C ASP A 29 7.84 18.96 -18.59
N ARG A 30 7.91 19.05 -19.91
CA ARG A 30 9.16 18.95 -20.67
C ARG A 30 9.80 20.31 -20.75
N VAL A 31 11.03 20.42 -20.26
CA VAL A 31 11.82 21.65 -20.25
C VAL A 31 12.98 21.49 -21.22
N ARG A 32 13.05 22.35 -22.22
CA ARG A 32 14.18 22.39 -23.17
C ARG A 32 15.05 23.60 -22.92
N VAL A 33 16.35 23.37 -22.76
CA VAL A 33 17.38 24.41 -22.61
C VAL A 33 18.52 24.08 -23.57
N GLY A 34 18.71 24.92 -24.59
CA GLY A 34 19.67 24.62 -25.65
C GLY A 34 19.32 23.33 -26.39
N GLN A 35 20.21 22.33 -26.34
CA GLN A 35 20.02 21.00 -26.93
C GLN A 35 19.57 19.93 -25.90
N SER A 36 19.40 20.33 -24.64
CA SER A 36 19.01 19.40 -23.57
C SER A 36 17.51 19.44 -23.36
N ASP A 37 16.88 18.27 -23.36
CA ASP A 37 15.49 18.05 -22.96
C ASP A 37 15.46 17.39 -21.57
N LEU A 38 14.78 18.04 -20.64
CA LEU A 38 14.59 17.62 -19.25
C LEU A 38 13.10 17.36 -19.02
N VAL A 39 12.77 16.45 -18.11
CA VAL A 39 11.39 16.25 -17.64
C VAL A 39 11.33 16.68 -16.19
N PHE A 40 10.49 17.66 -15.88
CA PHE A 40 10.26 18.05 -14.50
C PHE A 40 9.37 17.02 -13.81
N LEU A 41 9.94 16.26 -12.89
CA LEU A 41 9.19 15.35 -12.05
C LEU A 41 8.94 16.05 -10.71
N LEU A 42 7.66 16.34 -10.46
CA LEU A 42 7.18 16.56 -9.11
C LEU A 42 7.10 15.17 -8.48
N GLU A 43 8.23 14.71 -7.93
CA GLU A 43 8.14 13.81 -6.80
C GLU A 43 7.35 14.59 -5.77
N ARG A 44 6.07 14.23 -5.60
CA ARG A 44 5.40 14.61 -4.37
C ARG A 44 6.33 14.05 -3.31
N ASP A 45 6.94 14.95 -2.55
CA ASP A 45 7.60 14.66 -1.30
C ASP A 45 6.49 14.08 -0.40
N HIS A 46 6.08 12.84 -0.69
CA HIS A 46 5.48 11.95 0.28
C HIS A 46 6.66 11.63 1.17
N ARG A 47 7.11 12.63 1.94
CA ARG A 47 7.64 12.33 3.25
C ARG A 47 6.55 11.50 3.86
N PRO A 48 6.78 10.20 4.05
CA PRO A 48 5.73 9.38 4.59
C PRO A 48 5.32 10.02 5.89
N GLU A 49 4.02 10.28 6.05
CA GLU A 49 3.52 10.67 7.36
C GLU A 49 4.11 9.65 8.34
N LYS A 50 4.78 10.17 9.37
CA LYS A 50 5.44 9.29 10.31
C LYS A 50 4.35 8.54 11.06
N ILE A 51 4.45 7.22 11.10
CA ILE A 51 3.62 6.44 12.02
C ILE A 51 4.03 6.85 13.44
N VAL A 52 3.13 7.55 14.13
CA VAL A 52 3.32 7.94 15.53
C VAL A 52 2.59 6.93 16.42
N LEU A 53 3.29 5.85 16.74
CA LEU A 53 2.90 4.89 17.77
C LEU A 53 3.97 4.88 18.86
N THR A 54 3.56 4.83 20.11
CA THR A 54 4.47 4.77 21.26
C THR A 54 4.21 3.52 22.08
N SER A 55 5.25 3.03 22.75
CA SER A 55 5.11 1.94 23.72
C SER A 55 5.82 2.29 25.02
N LYS A 56 5.26 1.84 26.15
CA LYS A 56 5.97 1.88 27.44
C LYS A 56 7.15 0.91 27.48
N ASN A 57 7.19 -0.07 26.58
CA ASN A 57 8.30 -1.00 26.44
C ASN A 57 9.36 -0.39 25.49
N PRO A 58 10.58 -0.08 25.97
CA PRO A 58 11.60 0.61 25.16
C PRO A 58 12.06 -0.21 23.95
N ASN A 59 12.10 -1.54 24.05
CA ASN A 59 12.44 -2.41 22.92
C ASN A 59 11.36 -2.34 21.84
N TRP A 60 10.09 -2.23 22.25
CA TRP A 60 8.98 -2.12 21.31
C TRP A 60 8.90 -0.72 20.70
N ASP A 61 9.11 0.32 21.51
CA ASP A 61 9.17 1.71 21.04
C ASP A 61 10.26 1.90 19.98
N GLN A 62 11.42 1.27 20.15
CA GLN A 62 12.47 1.28 19.12
C GLN A 62 12.01 0.60 17.82
N LYS A 63 11.32 -0.54 17.89
CA LYS A 63 10.83 -1.26 16.70
C LYS A 63 9.73 -0.48 15.98
N LEU A 64 8.85 0.21 16.71
CA LEU A 64 7.79 1.03 16.12
C LEU A 64 8.34 2.14 15.21
N LYS A 65 9.57 2.62 15.45
CA LYS A 65 10.23 3.63 14.60
C LYS A 65 10.49 3.14 13.17
N ALA A 66 10.63 1.83 12.96
CA ALA A 66 10.83 1.23 11.65
C ALA A 66 9.54 1.09 10.83
N LEU A 67 8.36 1.22 11.45
CA LEU A 67 7.08 0.98 10.77
C LEU A 67 6.87 1.89 9.56
N SER A 68 7.38 3.12 9.60
CA SER A 68 7.22 4.06 8.47
C SER A 68 7.96 3.57 7.22
N GLU A 69 9.14 2.97 7.40
CA GLU A 69 9.89 2.36 6.30
C GLU A 69 9.23 1.06 5.84
N ILE A 70 8.81 0.21 6.78
CA ILE A 70 8.11 -1.05 6.49
C ILE A 70 6.81 -0.80 5.71
N ALA A 71 6.08 0.27 6.00
CA ALA A 71 4.85 0.63 5.28
C ALA A 71 5.06 0.88 3.78
N HIS A 72 6.28 1.23 3.36
CA HIS A 72 6.63 1.47 1.95
C HIS A 72 7.12 0.20 1.24
N SER A 73 7.28 -0.89 1.98
CA SER A 73 7.65 -2.18 1.41
C SER A 73 6.46 -2.87 0.75
N ASP A 74 6.73 -3.57 -0.34
CA ASP A 74 5.76 -4.46 -0.98
C ASP A 74 5.81 -5.91 -0.43
N LEU A 75 6.71 -6.19 0.51
CA LEU A 75 6.88 -7.52 1.11
C LEU A 75 5.73 -7.87 2.07
N PRO A 76 5.37 -9.16 2.19
CA PRO A 76 4.50 -9.63 3.26
C PRO A 76 5.10 -9.32 4.65
N ILE A 77 4.25 -8.90 5.59
CA ILE A 77 4.66 -8.53 6.95
C ILE A 77 4.04 -9.50 7.94
N LEU A 78 4.88 -10.13 8.77
CA LEU A 78 4.43 -10.97 9.88
C LEU A 78 4.42 -10.16 11.17
N LEU A 79 3.23 -9.97 11.75
CA LEU A 79 3.06 -9.33 13.06
C LEU A 79 3.01 -10.39 14.16
N GLY A 80 4.14 -10.64 14.81
CA GLY A 80 4.22 -11.53 15.96
C GLY A 80 3.79 -10.86 17.27
N GLY A 81 3.12 -11.60 18.14
CA GLY A 81 2.75 -11.15 19.48
C GLY A 81 1.51 -11.86 20.01
N ALA A 82 1.33 -11.84 21.33
CA ALA A 82 0.17 -12.46 21.98
C ALA A 82 -1.16 -11.86 21.48
N SER A 83 -2.26 -12.59 21.65
CA SER A 83 -3.59 -12.05 21.34
C SER A 83 -3.89 -10.80 22.19
N GLY A 84 -4.64 -9.85 21.63
CA GLY A 84 -4.97 -8.59 22.32
C GLY A 84 -3.83 -7.56 22.46
N THR A 85 -2.66 -7.78 21.86
CA THR A 85 -1.51 -6.84 21.92
C THR A 85 -1.58 -5.67 20.92
N GLY A 86 -2.71 -5.51 20.22
CA GLY A 86 -2.91 -4.39 19.29
C GLY A 86 -2.28 -4.59 17.90
N LYS A 87 -2.09 -5.83 17.45
CA LYS A 87 -1.56 -6.14 16.10
C LYS A 87 -2.39 -5.50 14.98
N GLU A 88 -3.71 -5.47 15.14
CA GLU A 88 -4.65 -4.83 14.21
C GLU A 88 -4.38 -3.31 14.05
N ILE A 89 -4.03 -2.63 15.15
CA ILE A 89 -3.66 -1.20 15.12
C ILE A 89 -2.42 -1.01 14.23
N ILE A 90 -1.43 -1.88 14.37
CA ILE A 90 -0.20 -1.83 13.56
C ILE A 90 -0.53 -2.09 12.09
N ALA A 91 -1.36 -3.09 11.78
CA ALA A 91 -1.77 -3.42 10.41
C ALA A 91 -2.49 -2.24 9.72
N HIS A 92 -3.41 -1.58 10.42
CA HIS A 92 -4.08 -0.37 9.91
C HIS A 92 -3.10 0.78 9.68
N GLN A 93 -2.14 0.99 10.59
CA GLN A 93 -1.15 2.05 10.45
C GLN A 93 -0.23 1.80 9.25
N LEU A 94 0.20 0.55 9.05
CA LEU A 94 0.98 0.15 7.89
C LEU A 94 0.23 0.42 6.58
N HIS A 95 -1.04 0.00 6.48
CA HIS A 95 -1.86 0.25 5.29
C HIS A 95 -2.02 1.75 5.00
N ARG A 96 -2.42 2.54 5.99
CA ARG A 96 -2.64 4.00 5.84
C ARG A 96 -1.41 4.77 5.39
N HIS A 97 -0.23 4.28 5.74
CA HIS A 97 1.05 4.92 5.40
C HIS A 97 1.75 4.26 4.22
N SER A 98 1.12 3.27 3.59
CA SER A 98 1.67 2.61 2.40
C SER A 98 1.34 3.37 1.11
N PRO A 99 2.02 3.03 -0.01
CA PRO A 99 1.60 3.45 -1.35
C PRO A 99 0.19 2.96 -1.73
N ARG A 100 -0.35 1.98 -1.00
CA ARG A 100 -1.65 1.31 -1.25
C ARG A 100 -2.80 1.85 -0.40
N ARG A 101 -2.59 2.97 0.31
CA ARG A 101 -3.53 3.55 1.29
C ARG A 101 -4.93 3.90 0.73
N GLU A 102 -5.02 4.13 -0.58
CA GLU A 102 -6.28 4.44 -1.27
C GLU A 102 -7.02 3.16 -1.71
N GLY A 103 -6.35 2.01 -1.61
CA GLY A 103 -6.92 0.69 -1.89
C GLY A 103 -7.69 0.11 -0.70
N PRO A 104 -8.36 -1.03 -0.90
CA PRO A 104 -9.14 -1.67 0.17
C PRO A 104 -8.22 -2.23 1.27
N PHE A 105 -8.64 -2.08 2.53
CA PHE A 105 -8.11 -2.84 3.65
C PHE A 105 -9.11 -3.94 4.02
N VAL A 106 -8.76 -5.20 3.74
CA VAL A 106 -9.60 -6.36 4.04
C VAL A 106 -8.98 -7.13 5.19
N SER A 107 -9.75 -7.38 6.25
CA SER A 107 -9.34 -8.18 7.39
C SER A 107 -10.09 -9.50 7.40
N VAL A 108 -9.37 -10.61 7.62
CA VAL A 108 -9.93 -11.95 7.80
C VAL A 108 -9.37 -12.54 9.08
N ASN A 109 -10.26 -12.90 10.01
CA ASN A 109 -9.89 -13.62 11.21
C ASN A 109 -9.96 -15.14 10.94
N CYS A 110 -8.80 -15.81 10.93
CA CYS A 110 -8.71 -17.22 10.58
C CYS A 110 -9.25 -18.15 11.68
N SER A 111 -9.24 -17.72 12.95
CA SER A 111 -9.73 -18.51 14.08
C SER A 111 -11.25 -18.67 14.11
N ALA A 112 -11.97 -17.80 13.40
CA ALA A 112 -13.44 -17.75 13.41
C ALA A 112 -14.11 -18.61 12.32
N LEU A 113 -13.35 -19.28 11.46
CA LEU A 113 -13.86 -19.92 10.25
C LEU A 113 -13.70 -21.45 10.30
N SER A 114 -14.76 -22.18 9.94
CA SER A 114 -14.63 -23.62 9.61
C SER A 114 -13.93 -23.79 8.27
N LEU A 115 -13.37 -24.97 7.96
CA LEU A 115 -12.60 -25.22 6.73
C LEU A 115 -13.32 -24.72 5.45
N ASN A 116 -14.58 -25.12 5.26
CA ASN A 116 -15.36 -24.76 4.07
C ASN A 116 -15.64 -23.25 3.99
N LEU A 117 -15.92 -22.61 5.14
CA LEU A 117 -16.09 -21.16 5.19
C LEU A 117 -14.76 -20.45 4.96
N ALA A 118 -13.65 -20.93 5.53
CA ALA A 118 -12.33 -20.33 5.37
C ALA A 118 -11.90 -20.31 3.91
N GLU A 119 -12.11 -21.41 3.18
CA GLU A 119 -11.80 -21.46 1.75
C GLU A 119 -12.65 -20.45 0.97
N SER A 120 -13.97 -20.46 1.18
CA SER A 120 -14.90 -19.55 0.52
C SER A 120 -14.62 -18.07 0.85
N GLU A 121 -14.30 -17.74 2.10
CA GLU A 121 -14.00 -16.38 2.52
C GLU A 121 -12.68 -15.89 1.94
N LEU A 122 -11.64 -16.72 1.89
CA LEU A 122 -10.33 -16.32 1.35
C LEU A 122 -10.34 -16.25 -0.18
N PHE A 123 -10.84 -17.30 -0.84
CA PHE A 123 -10.67 -17.50 -2.28
C PHE A 123 -11.97 -17.27 -3.08
N GLY A 124 -13.10 -17.16 -2.41
CA GLY A 124 -14.40 -17.02 -3.06
C GLY A 124 -14.99 -18.35 -3.48
N HIS A 125 -16.19 -18.31 -4.04
CA HIS A 125 -16.86 -19.46 -4.61
C HIS A 125 -17.87 -19.07 -5.67
N THR A 126 -18.21 -20.02 -6.53
CA THR A 126 -19.33 -19.91 -7.46
C THR A 126 -20.56 -20.59 -6.86
N LYS A 127 -21.75 -20.13 -7.23
CA LYS A 127 -23.02 -20.74 -6.87
C LYS A 127 -23.00 -22.25 -7.16
N GLY A 128 -23.41 -23.04 -6.18
CA GLY A 128 -23.49 -24.50 -6.27
C GLY A 128 -22.17 -25.25 -6.10
N SER A 129 -21.07 -24.59 -5.75
CA SER A 129 -19.80 -25.29 -5.46
C SER A 129 -19.83 -26.11 -4.16
N PHE A 130 -20.73 -25.79 -3.22
CA PHE A 130 -21.06 -26.56 -2.02
C PHE A 130 -22.53 -26.35 -1.60
N THR A 131 -23.02 -27.12 -0.63
CA THR A 131 -24.44 -27.17 -0.23
C THR A 131 -25.05 -25.81 0.13
N ASP A 132 -24.26 -24.93 0.74
CA ASP A 132 -24.71 -23.59 1.16
C ASP A 132 -24.33 -22.47 0.15
N ALA A 133 -23.74 -22.82 -1.00
CA ALA A 133 -23.31 -21.87 -2.04
C ALA A 133 -24.50 -21.34 -2.86
N THR A 134 -25.30 -20.48 -2.25
CA THR A 134 -26.53 -19.94 -2.88
C THR A 134 -26.27 -18.90 -3.98
N HIS A 135 -25.10 -18.25 -3.96
CA HIS A 135 -24.71 -17.17 -4.87
C HIS A 135 -23.20 -17.22 -5.16
N ASP A 136 -22.76 -16.49 -6.19
CA ASP A 136 -21.33 -16.25 -6.39
C ASP A 136 -20.80 -15.27 -5.33
N ARG A 137 -19.59 -15.51 -4.84
CA ARG A 137 -18.94 -14.66 -3.84
C ARG A 137 -17.46 -14.46 -4.18
N LYS A 138 -17.04 -13.20 -4.17
CA LYS A 138 -15.63 -12.83 -4.26
C LYS A 138 -14.92 -13.14 -2.95
N GLY A 139 -13.72 -13.73 -3.06
CA GLY A 139 -12.86 -13.97 -1.90
C GLY A 139 -12.19 -12.70 -1.38
N ALA A 140 -11.60 -12.80 -0.20
CA ALA A 140 -10.84 -11.74 0.44
C ALA A 140 -9.63 -11.31 -0.41
N PHE A 141 -8.97 -12.24 -1.09
CA PHE A 141 -7.87 -11.91 -2.01
C PHE A 141 -8.30 -11.02 -3.16
N GLU A 142 -9.42 -11.36 -3.80
CA GLU A 142 -9.95 -10.55 -4.89
C GLU A 142 -10.46 -9.19 -4.39
N THR A 143 -11.11 -9.19 -3.23
CA THR A 143 -11.66 -7.98 -2.60
C THR A 143 -10.54 -7.04 -2.14
N ALA A 144 -9.40 -7.56 -1.71
CA ALA A 144 -8.23 -6.79 -1.27
C ALA A 144 -7.34 -6.31 -2.44
N ARG A 145 -7.71 -6.60 -3.69
CA ARG A 145 -6.89 -6.28 -4.86
C ARG A 145 -6.61 -4.77 -4.94
N GLY A 146 -5.32 -4.45 -5.06
CA GLY A 146 -4.84 -3.06 -5.08
C GLY A 146 -4.67 -2.42 -3.69
N GLY A 147 -4.94 -3.15 -2.61
CA GLY A 147 -4.82 -2.68 -1.24
C GLY A 147 -4.02 -3.63 -0.34
N THR A 148 -4.60 -3.98 0.81
CA THR A 148 -3.97 -4.81 1.85
C THR A 148 -4.95 -5.87 2.35
N LEU A 149 -4.49 -7.13 2.39
CA LEU A 149 -5.16 -8.23 3.08
C LEU A 149 -4.45 -8.48 4.42
N PHE A 150 -5.17 -8.33 5.51
CA PHE A 150 -4.71 -8.65 6.86
C PHE A 150 -5.33 -9.99 7.30
N LEU A 151 -4.47 -10.96 7.61
CA LEU A 151 -4.87 -12.28 8.08
C LEU A 151 -4.57 -12.38 9.58
N ASP A 152 -5.58 -12.22 10.41
CA ASP A 152 -5.44 -12.33 11.86
C ASP A 152 -5.50 -13.80 12.28
N GLU A 153 -4.74 -14.15 13.31
CA GLU A 153 -4.55 -15.51 13.82
C GLU A 153 -4.23 -16.53 12.69
N ILE A 154 -3.34 -16.15 11.75
CA ILE A 154 -2.94 -17.00 10.59
C ILE A 154 -2.42 -18.39 10.98
N GLY A 155 -1.96 -18.57 12.22
CA GLY A 155 -1.55 -19.87 12.77
C GLY A 155 -2.70 -20.87 12.91
N ASP A 156 -3.95 -20.39 13.00
CA ASP A 156 -5.15 -21.21 13.08
C ASP A 156 -5.70 -21.59 11.69
N LEU A 157 -5.03 -21.19 10.62
CA LEU A 157 -5.46 -21.56 9.28
C LEU A 157 -5.28 -23.07 9.03
N PRO A 158 -6.33 -23.76 8.56
CA PRO A 158 -6.23 -25.19 8.22
C PRO A 158 -5.06 -25.50 7.28
N LEU A 159 -4.30 -26.55 7.60
CA LEU A 159 -3.11 -26.97 6.83
C LEU A 159 -3.41 -27.19 5.34
N GLU A 160 -4.62 -27.65 5.01
CA GLU A 160 -5.07 -27.90 3.65
C GLU A 160 -5.18 -26.63 2.79
N LEU A 161 -5.35 -25.46 3.42
CA LEU A 161 -5.45 -24.17 2.73
C LEU A 161 -4.10 -23.46 2.59
N GLN A 162 -3.08 -23.84 3.38
CA GLN A 162 -1.76 -23.19 3.34
C GLN A 162 -1.09 -23.26 1.95
N PRO A 163 -1.13 -24.39 1.20
CA PRO A 163 -0.59 -24.43 -0.16
C PRO A 163 -1.27 -23.46 -1.13
N LYS A 164 -2.54 -23.08 -0.89
CA LYS A 164 -3.26 -22.12 -1.73
C LYS A 164 -2.83 -20.68 -1.46
N LEU A 165 -2.39 -20.37 -0.24
CA LEU A 165 -1.82 -19.06 0.09
C LEU A 165 -0.42 -18.84 -0.50
N LEU A 166 0.32 -19.92 -0.74
CA LEU A 166 1.70 -19.88 -1.27
C LEU A 166 1.76 -19.74 -2.79
N ARG A 167 0.63 -19.83 -3.49
CA ARG A 167 0.52 -19.76 -4.95
C ARG A 167 0.07 -18.37 -5.39
#